data_AF-R5B8C6-F1
#
_entry.id   AF-R5B8C6-F1
#
_cell.length_a   1.000
_cell.length_b   1.000
_cell.length_c   1.000
_cell.angle_alpha   90.00
_cell.angle_beta   90.00
_cell.angle_gamma   90.00
#
_symmetry.space_group_name_H-M   'P 1'
#
loop_
_entity.id
_entity.type
_entity.pdbx_description
1 polymer ?
#
loop_
_entity_poly.entity_id
_entity_poly.type
_entity_poly.pdbx_seq_one_letter_code
_entity_poly.pdbx_strand_id
1 'polypeptide(L)'
;MASNEYIKEKRDSLLGFVHEQLIGPGVCKNRFGINDESVTGEVINTSPGSVYCSAIIFPEKKDNVNDEAQSTSTSTITVGIDTESIGKDSESAISMSEQQNENSNDDDSLEDNESLQINQRYPQNFGISVCLDKPEIEPSDFKLRVSGRYYRKLKTGDAQKLFVNISAEDIDGVMSISKAEIHQGEFTSLMTDFFILENTRLFLVTKKGNQHAAIKKSLDAIDQIECERFSKQEKLERPVYSEIRGFKYLTTYKERLFERLKSVKTPKSEAEQIKFIIGQIEKREAELSYFRELMAVLDSRDYGFWYAENFSKEIDLSAIDFSLSSVQKKSILNKDNPSISQVIKYDFEEPVEEDGIENDDKKARQAVTRQASLSLCFQVTKDTRKESNTKTYLKILKFRK
;
A
#
# COMPACT_ATOMS: atom_id res chain seq x y z
N MET A 1 23.97 8.27 -29.86
CA MET A 1 23.54 9.21 -28.80
C MET A 1 22.07 9.02 -28.42
N ALA A 2 21.12 8.82 -29.37
CA ALA A 2 19.70 8.59 -29.07
C ALA A 2 19.35 7.36 -28.18
N SER A 3 20.20 6.33 -28.15
CA SER A 3 19.94 5.11 -27.36
C SER A 3 20.13 5.30 -25.85
N ASN A 4 21.01 6.20 -25.40
CA ASN A 4 21.25 6.43 -23.97
C ASN A 4 20.15 7.29 -23.33
N GLU A 5 19.59 8.21 -24.11
CA GLU A 5 18.51 9.09 -23.66
C GLU A 5 17.21 8.31 -23.46
N TYR A 6 16.87 7.43 -24.41
CA TYR A 6 15.72 6.51 -24.28
C TYR A 6 15.83 5.53 -23.12
N ILE A 7 17.03 4.99 -22.85
CA ILE A 7 17.27 4.12 -21.69
C ILE A 7 17.10 4.90 -20.38
N LYS A 8 17.57 6.15 -20.33
CA LYS A 8 17.42 7.03 -19.18
C LYS A 8 15.95 7.35 -18.91
N GLU A 9 15.19 7.75 -19.92
CA GLU A 9 13.75 8.03 -19.77
C GLU A 9 12.96 6.81 -19.26
N LYS A 10 13.24 5.62 -19.79
CA LYS A 10 12.62 4.38 -19.31
C LYS A 10 12.99 4.07 -17.87
N ARG A 11 14.24 4.29 -17.50
CA ARG A 11 14.71 4.10 -16.13
C ARG A 11 14.05 5.08 -15.18
N ASP A 12 13.97 6.36 -15.56
CA ASP A 12 13.35 7.41 -14.75
C ASP A 12 11.84 7.14 -14.60
N SER A 13 11.17 6.66 -15.66
CA SER A 13 9.77 6.22 -15.60
C SER A 13 9.57 5.03 -14.66
N LEU A 14 10.44 4.01 -14.74
CA LEU A 14 10.38 2.86 -13.85
C LEU A 14 10.66 3.27 -12.40
N LEU A 15 11.64 4.15 -12.16
CA LEU A 15 11.92 4.69 -10.84
C LEU A 15 10.73 5.47 -10.29
N GLY A 16 10.11 6.32 -11.11
CA GLY A 16 8.88 7.04 -10.74
C GLY A 16 7.75 6.08 -10.35
N PHE A 17 7.53 5.03 -11.16
CA PHE A 17 6.56 3.98 -10.86
C PHE A 17 6.88 3.25 -9.55
N VAL A 18 8.12 2.82 -9.34
CA VAL A 18 8.56 2.16 -8.10
C VAL A 18 8.35 3.08 -6.89
N HIS A 19 8.72 4.35 -7.02
CA HIS A 19 8.54 5.35 -5.97
C HIS A 19 7.07 5.57 -5.63
N GLU A 20 6.19 5.69 -6.61
CA GLU A 20 4.76 5.94 -6.39
C GLU A 20 4.01 4.69 -5.88
N GLN A 21 4.27 3.54 -6.51
CA GLN A 21 3.44 2.34 -6.37
C GLN A 21 3.99 1.33 -5.38
N LEU A 22 5.31 1.26 -5.16
CA LEU A 22 5.92 0.27 -4.24
C LEU A 22 6.42 0.90 -2.94
N ILE A 23 6.95 2.13 -3.01
CA ILE A 23 7.45 2.86 -1.85
C ILE A 23 6.38 3.81 -1.32
N GLY A 24 5.70 4.53 -2.21
CA GLY A 24 4.81 5.66 -1.94
C GLY A 24 5.52 6.94 -1.48
N PRO A 25 4.76 8.01 -1.19
CA PRO A 25 3.30 8.09 -1.29
C PRO A 25 2.81 8.21 -2.73
N GLY A 26 1.50 8.02 -2.93
CA GLY A 26 0.84 8.36 -4.19
C GLY A 26 0.09 7.24 -4.89
N VAL A 27 -0.04 6.04 -4.31
CA VAL A 27 -0.72 4.91 -4.98
C VAL A 27 -2.16 5.24 -5.40
N CYS A 28 -2.88 6.01 -4.59
CA CYS A 28 -4.24 6.49 -4.89
C CYS A 28 -4.25 7.83 -5.64
N LYS A 29 -3.12 8.33 -6.14
CA LYS A 29 -2.99 9.61 -6.88
C LYS A 29 -3.64 10.80 -6.17
N ASN A 30 -3.52 10.87 -4.84
CA ASN A 30 -4.18 11.88 -4.00
C ASN A 30 -5.70 11.93 -4.18
N ARG A 31 -6.34 10.81 -4.52
CA ARG A 31 -7.80 10.71 -4.65
C ARG A 31 -8.52 10.95 -3.33
N PHE A 32 -7.88 10.65 -2.20
CA PHE A 32 -8.48 10.79 -0.87
C PHE A 32 -7.65 11.73 0.01
N GLY A 33 -8.31 12.35 0.99
CA GLY A 33 -7.64 13.21 1.97
C GLY A 33 -8.47 13.47 3.21
N ILE A 34 -7.84 14.12 4.20
CA ILE A 34 -8.50 14.60 5.43
C ILE A 34 -8.50 16.12 5.37
N ASN A 35 -9.66 16.73 5.62
CA ASN A 35 -9.84 18.17 5.71
C ASN A 35 -9.44 18.67 7.10
N ASP A 36 -8.14 18.67 7.33
CA ASP A 36 -7.51 19.14 8.56
C ASP A 36 -6.13 19.69 8.18
N GLU A 37 -5.88 20.97 8.42
CA GLU A 37 -4.62 21.62 8.02
C GLU A 37 -3.39 21.02 8.72
N SER A 38 -3.58 20.33 9.86
CA SER A 38 -2.50 19.63 10.55
C SER A 38 -2.09 18.33 9.85
N VAL A 39 -2.93 17.84 8.92
CA VAL A 39 -2.73 16.57 8.21
C VAL A 39 -1.94 16.79 6.93
N THR A 40 -0.76 16.16 6.86
CA THR A 40 0.15 16.23 5.71
C THR A 40 0.40 14.88 5.04
N GLY A 41 -0.18 13.81 5.58
CA GLY A 41 -0.06 12.46 5.06
C GLY A 41 -1.02 12.12 3.94
N GLU A 42 -0.69 11.09 3.18
CA GLU A 42 -1.63 10.53 2.21
C GLU A 42 -2.75 9.74 2.90
N VAL A 43 -3.85 9.59 2.19
CA VAL A 43 -4.96 8.70 2.56
C VAL A 43 -5.14 7.67 1.46
N ILE A 44 -5.23 6.41 1.84
CA ILE A 44 -5.49 5.28 0.94
C ILE A 44 -6.76 4.56 1.39
N ASN A 45 -7.48 3.94 0.45
CA ASN A 45 -8.74 3.22 0.71
C ASN A 45 -8.56 1.69 0.77
N THR A 46 -7.34 1.23 1.04
CA THR A 46 -7.00 -0.19 1.13
C THR A 46 -5.91 -0.39 2.18
N SER A 47 -5.66 -1.64 2.56
CA SER A 47 -4.62 -1.94 3.52
C SER A 47 -3.24 -1.54 2.96
N PRO A 48 -2.38 -0.84 3.74
CA PRO A 48 -1.08 -0.38 3.26
C PRO A 48 -0.19 -1.50 2.73
N GLY A 49 -0.24 -2.70 3.34
CA GLY A 49 0.54 -3.84 2.91
C GLY A 49 0.12 -4.41 1.55
N SER A 50 -1.13 -4.19 1.13
CA SER A 50 -1.63 -4.62 -0.18
C SER A 50 -1.05 -3.79 -1.34
N VAL A 51 -0.58 -2.58 -1.06
CA VAL A 51 -0.12 -1.62 -2.07
C VAL A 51 1.36 -1.32 -1.93
N TYR A 52 1.83 -1.11 -0.70
CA TYR A 52 3.22 -0.81 -0.40
C TYR A 52 3.91 -2.07 0.08
N CYS A 53 4.58 -2.72 -0.86
CA CYS A 53 5.38 -3.92 -0.63
C CYS A 53 6.64 -3.82 -1.47
N SER A 54 7.79 -3.68 -0.82
CA SER A 54 9.08 -3.75 -1.51
C SER A 54 10.19 -4.19 -0.58
N ALA A 55 10.93 -5.22 -1.02
CA ALA A 55 12.29 -5.52 -0.56
C ALA A 55 13.35 -4.97 -1.54
N ILE A 56 12.96 -4.15 -2.52
CA ILE A 56 13.82 -3.74 -3.63
C ILE A 56 14.54 -2.44 -3.27
N ILE A 57 15.87 -2.54 -3.16
CA ILE A 57 16.78 -1.39 -3.02
C ILE A 57 17.50 -1.23 -4.37
N PHE A 58 17.37 -0.06 -4.99
CA PHE A 58 18.19 0.32 -6.15
C PHE A 58 19.31 1.24 -5.66
N PRO A 59 20.53 0.73 -5.40
CA PRO A 59 21.64 1.62 -5.10
C PRO A 59 21.96 2.47 -6.33
N GLU A 60 21.97 3.79 -6.16
CA GLU A 60 22.55 4.68 -7.16
C GLU A 60 24.07 4.50 -7.13
N LYS A 61 24.63 3.89 -8.18
CA LYS A 61 26.06 4.06 -8.44
C LYS A 61 26.25 5.51 -8.83
N LYS A 62 26.93 6.29 -8.00
CA LYS A 62 27.56 7.51 -8.50
C LYS A 62 28.54 7.06 -9.59
N ASP A 63 28.41 7.63 -10.78
CA ASP A 63 29.42 7.47 -11.81
C ASP A 63 30.72 8.04 -11.24
N ASN A 64 31.59 7.16 -10.74
CA ASN A 64 32.93 7.55 -10.37
C ASN A 64 33.61 7.98 -11.67
N VAL A 65 33.76 9.29 -11.84
CA VAL A 65 34.67 9.86 -12.81
C VAL A 65 36.07 9.40 -12.43
N ASN A 66 36.66 8.58 -13.30
CA ASN A 66 38.01 8.01 -13.25
C ASN A 66 38.25 6.93 -12.18
N ASP A 67 38.06 5.68 -12.58
CA ASP A 67 39.02 4.61 -12.30
C ASP A 67 39.06 3.66 -13.51
N GLU A 68 39.84 4.05 -14.52
CA GLU A 68 40.31 3.13 -15.54
C GLU A 68 41.29 2.14 -14.91
N ALA A 69 40.78 0.97 -14.48
CA ALA A 69 41.42 -0.34 -14.62
C ALA A 69 40.81 -1.35 -13.63
N GLN A 70 39.78 -2.07 -14.09
CA GLN A 70 39.75 -3.54 -14.10
C GLN A 70 38.34 -3.98 -14.50
N SER A 71 38.21 -4.33 -15.77
CA SER A 71 37.05 -5.03 -16.29
C SER A 71 37.00 -6.46 -15.71
N THR A 72 35.79 -7.00 -15.67
CA THR A 72 35.41 -8.40 -15.42
C THR A 72 35.38 -8.89 -13.96
N SER A 73 34.20 -8.76 -13.34
CA SER A 73 33.48 -9.88 -12.72
C SER A 73 32.07 -9.40 -12.32
N THR A 74 31.06 -9.86 -13.05
CA THR A 74 29.66 -9.76 -12.64
C THR A 74 29.43 -10.74 -11.50
N SER A 75 29.80 -10.36 -10.28
CA SER A 75 29.38 -11.10 -9.10
C SER A 75 27.95 -10.69 -8.77
N THR A 76 27.01 -11.55 -9.16
CA THR A 76 25.73 -11.71 -8.48
C THR A 76 25.99 -11.70 -6.98
N ILE A 77 25.52 -10.67 -6.28
CA ILE A 77 25.51 -10.65 -4.82
C ILE A 77 24.43 -11.64 -4.40
N THR A 78 24.82 -12.91 -4.24
CA THR A 78 24.02 -13.88 -3.49
C THR A 78 24.06 -13.40 -2.04
N VAL A 79 22.91 -12.95 -1.53
CA VAL A 79 22.73 -12.70 -0.09
C VAL A 79 22.69 -14.07 0.58
N GLY A 80 23.86 -14.62 0.89
CA GLY A 80 24.01 -15.75 1.78
C GLY A 80 23.58 -15.33 3.18
N ILE A 81 22.48 -15.91 3.67
CA ILE A 81 22.10 -15.84 5.06
C ILE A 81 23.00 -16.84 5.79
N ASP A 82 24.13 -16.39 6.32
CA ASP A 82 24.88 -17.17 7.30
C ASP A 82 24.12 -17.13 8.64
N THR A 83 23.16 -18.04 8.81
CA THR A 83 22.70 -18.45 10.14
C THR A 83 23.70 -19.45 10.70
N GLU A 84 24.85 -18.97 11.18
CA GLU A 84 25.66 -19.79 12.09
C GLU A 84 25.07 -19.71 13.50
N SER A 85 24.29 -20.74 13.82
CA SER A 85 24.03 -21.17 15.18
C SER A 85 25.33 -21.60 15.84
N ILE A 86 25.55 -21.10 17.05
CA ILE A 86 26.56 -21.58 18.00
C ILE A 86 26.40 -23.11 18.18
N GLY A 87 27.39 -23.91 17.76
CA GLY A 87 27.42 -25.34 18.07
C GLY A 87 28.36 -26.21 17.21
N LYS A 88 29.60 -26.35 17.67
CA LYS A 88 30.62 -27.42 17.48
C LYS A 88 30.50 -28.46 16.34
N ASP A 89 31.63 -28.59 15.64
CA ASP A 89 32.30 -29.81 15.12
C ASP A 89 31.47 -30.86 14.37
N SER A 90 31.58 -30.87 13.04
CA SER A 90 32.40 -31.88 12.32
C SER A 90 32.16 -31.78 10.81
N GLU A 91 33.26 -31.62 10.08
CA GLU A 91 33.30 -31.70 8.62
C GLU A 91 32.95 -33.13 8.16
N SER A 92 31.92 -33.26 7.34
CA SER A 92 31.91 -34.31 6.32
C SER A 92 31.20 -33.80 5.07
N ALA A 93 31.98 -33.72 4.00
CA ALA A 93 31.51 -33.44 2.66
C ALA A 93 30.56 -34.55 2.20
N ILE A 94 29.35 -34.20 1.77
CA ILE A 94 28.50 -35.10 1.01
C ILE A 94 28.16 -34.42 -0.31
N SER A 95 28.69 -35.05 -1.35
CA SER A 95 28.52 -34.77 -2.76
C SER A 95 27.06 -34.79 -3.19
N MET A 96 26.71 -33.84 -4.05
CA MET A 96 25.51 -33.89 -4.88
C MET A 96 25.58 -35.11 -5.79
N SER A 97 24.74 -36.12 -5.52
CA SER A 97 24.41 -37.16 -6.49
C SER A 97 22.90 -37.30 -6.54
N GLU A 98 22.34 -36.93 -7.69
CA GLU A 98 20.97 -37.23 -8.09
C GLU A 98 20.78 -38.75 -8.14
N GLN A 99 20.02 -39.31 -7.20
CA GLN A 99 19.32 -40.58 -7.42
C GLN A 99 17.93 -40.54 -6.80
N GLN A 100 16.96 -40.81 -7.68
CA GLN A 100 15.55 -41.00 -7.40
C GLN A 100 15.34 -42.05 -6.32
N ASN A 101 14.46 -41.77 -5.35
CA ASN A 101 13.61 -42.80 -4.78
C ASN A 101 12.32 -42.19 -4.21
N GLU A 102 11.21 -42.66 -4.77
CA GLU A 102 9.84 -42.41 -4.34
C GLU A 102 9.58 -43.10 -2.99
N ASN A 103 9.23 -42.33 -1.96
CA ASN A 103 7.98 -42.49 -1.18
C ASN A 103 8.02 -41.78 0.18
N SER A 104 6.84 -41.24 0.50
CA SER A 104 6.26 -40.94 1.81
C SER A 104 6.62 -39.62 2.52
N ASN A 105 5.56 -38.80 2.63
CA ASN A 105 5.31 -37.66 3.54
C ASN A 105 5.80 -36.28 3.08
N ASP A 106 5.25 -35.80 1.97
CA ASP A 106 5.18 -34.37 1.64
C ASP A 106 3.83 -33.80 2.15
N ASP A 107 3.82 -33.19 3.32
CA ASP A 107 2.77 -32.23 3.73
C ASP A 107 3.33 -30.98 4.46
N ASP A 108 4.63 -30.97 4.82
CA ASP A 108 5.26 -29.83 5.51
C ASP A 108 5.98 -28.82 4.57
N SER A 109 6.06 -29.08 3.26
CA SER A 109 6.85 -28.24 2.32
C SER A 109 6.07 -27.06 1.70
N LEU A 110 4.76 -26.98 1.93
CA LEU A 110 3.90 -25.88 1.45
C LEU A 110 3.90 -24.68 2.42
N GLU A 111 3.87 -24.92 3.73
CA GLU A 111 3.88 -23.84 4.74
C GLU A 111 5.21 -23.05 4.75
N ASP A 112 6.33 -23.74 4.53
CA ASP A 112 7.65 -23.10 4.43
C ASP A 112 7.76 -22.17 3.22
N ASN A 113 7.12 -22.51 2.10
CA ASN A 113 7.10 -21.65 0.92
C ASN A 113 6.24 -20.40 1.12
N GLU A 114 5.08 -20.52 1.77
CA GLU A 114 4.22 -19.36 2.06
C GLU A 114 4.87 -18.41 3.06
N SER A 115 5.50 -18.93 4.11
CA SER A 115 6.20 -18.12 5.12
C SER A 115 7.42 -17.40 4.53
N LEU A 116 8.17 -18.05 3.63
CA LEU A 116 9.26 -17.42 2.87
C LEU A 116 8.74 -16.31 1.95
N GLN A 117 7.63 -16.54 1.23
CA GLN A 117 7.01 -15.52 0.37
C GLN A 117 6.49 -14.33 1.18
N ILE A 118 5.89 -14.57 2.35
CA ILE A 118 5.46 -13.52 3.29
C ILE A 118 6.63 -12.71 3.81
N ASN A 119 7.74 -13.36 4.18
CA ASN A 119 8.93 -12.67 4.66
C ASN A 119 9.60 -11.82 3.56
N GLN A 120 9.53 -12.24 2.31
CA GLN A 120 10.00 -11.43 1.17
C GLN A 120 9.12 -10.20 0.92
N ARG A 121 7.81 -10.31 1.16
CA ARG A 121 6.87 -9.18 1.04
C ARG A 121 6.92 -8.23 2.24
N TYR A 122 7.11 -8.77 3.43
CA TYR A 122 7.11 -8.06 4.70
C TYR A 122 8.36 -8.38 5.52
N PRO A 123 9.54 -7.90 5.09
CA PRO A 123 10.78 -8.22 5.78
C PRO A 123 10.73 -7.72 7.22
N GLN A 124 10.81 -8.66 8.17
CA GLN A 124 10.85 -8.33 9.59
C GLN A 124 12.19 -7.71 10.00
N ASN A 125 13.25 -8.07 9.28
CA ASN A 125 14.61 -7.58 9.47
C ASN A 125 15.17 -7.12 8.11
N PHE A 126 15.89 -6.00 8.11
CA PHE A 126 16.72 -5.62 6.97
C PHE A 126 18.05 -5.06 7.47
N GLY A 127 19.06 -5.15 6.61
CA GLY A 127 20.41 -4.66 6.89
C GLY A 127 20.91 -3.78 5.76
N ILE A 128 21.54 -2.66 6.10
CA ILE A 128 22.32 -1.84 5.15
C ILE A 128 23.79 -2.05 5.49
N SER A 129 24.59 -2.46 4.52
CA SER A 129 26.04 -2.58 4.67
C SER A 129 26.74 -1.51 3.86
N VAL A 130 27.64 -0.76 4.51
CA VAL A 130 28.41 0.31 3.89
C VAL A 130 29.89 -0.01 4.04
N CYS A 131 30.66 0.18 2.97
CA CYS A 131 32.11 0.10 3.00
C CYS A 131 32.67 1.52 3.21
N LEU A 132 33.57 1.67 4.16
CA LEU A 132 34.22 2.93 4.50
C LEU A 132 35.70 2.85 4.12
N ASP A 133 36.19 3.94 3.54
CA ASP A 133 37.60 4.05 3.10
C ASP A 133 38.56 4.23 4.28
N LYS A 134 38.04 4.66 5.43
CA LYS A 134 38.81 4.81 6.67
C LYS A 134 38.75 3.52 7.52
N PRO A 135 39.86 3.17 8.20
CA PRO A 135 39.90 2.01 9.10
C PRO A 135 39.11 2.23 10.38
N GLU A 136 39.03 3.48 10.85
CA GLU A 136 38.35 3.88 12.09
C GLU A 136 37.11 4.70 11.77
N ILE A 137 36.09 4.53 12.60
CA ILE A 137 34.79 5.19 12.47
C ILE A 137 34.58 6.04 13.73
N GLU A 138 34.52 7.35 13.57
CA GLU A 138 34.09 8.25 14.63
C GLU A 138 32.58 8.45 14.57
N PRO A 139 31.87 8.60 15.71
CA PRO A 139 30.44 8.90 15.72
C PRO A 139 30.05 10.16 14.93
N SER A 140 30.98 11.12 14.83
CA SER A 140 30.80 12.36 14.08
C SER A 140 30.98 12.18 12.57
N ASP A 141 31.55 11.06 12.10
CA ASP A 141 31.79 10.82 10.67
C ASP A 141 30.47 10.59 9.89
N PHE A 142 29.36 10.23 10.54
CA PHE A 142 28.10 9.96 9.86
C PHE A 142 26.87 10.37 10.66
N LYS A 143 25.83 10.81 9.93
CA LYS A 143 24.52 11.11 10.49
C LYS A 143 23.54 10.03 10.07
N LEU A 144 22.83 9.46 11.04
CA LEU A 144 21.75 8.53 10.76
C LEU A 144 20.41 9.23 10.98
N ARG A 145 19.58 9.24 9.94
CA ARG A 145 18.19 9.70 10.01
C ARG A 145 17.29 8.55 9.58
N VAL A 146 16.28 8.26 10.40
CA VAL A 146 15.24 7.28 10.10
C VAL A 146 13.94 8.03 9.85
N SER A 147 13.37 7.84 8.67
CA SER A 147 12.10 8.46 8.28
C SER A 147 11.18 7.44 7.60
N GLY A 148 9.89 7.68 7.64
CA GLY A 148 8.90 6.80 7.04
C GLY A 148 7.47 7.25 7.32
N ARG A 149 6.53 6.33 7.10
CA ARG A 149 5.09 6.53 7.29
C ARG A 149 4.55 5.42 8.20
N TYR A 150 3.78 5.80 9.20
CA TYR A 150 2.95 4.88 9.95
C TYR A 150 1.51 5.01 9.45
N TYR A 151 0.88 3.90 9.06
CA TYR A 151 -0.51 3.94 8.60
C TYR A 151 -1.46 3.55 9.72
N ARG A 152 -2.39 4.44 10.03
CA ARG A 152 -3.47 4.18 10.98
C ARG A 152 -4.80 4.05 10.23
N LYS A 153 -5.56 3.00 10.53
CA LYS A 153 -6.94 2.87 10.01
C LYS A 153 -7.81 4.01 10.57
N LEU A 154 -8.51 4.70 9.69
CA LEU A 154 -9.48 5.72 10.04
C LEU A 154 -10.73 5.05 10.61
N LYS A 155 -11.27 5.64 11.66
CA LYS A 155 -12.48 5.15 12.34
C LYS A 155 -13.70 5.91 11.83
N THR A 156 -14.91 5.43 12.14
CA THR A 156 -16.16 6.12 11.80
C THR A 156 -16.21 7.58 12.32
N GLY A 157 -15.52 7.89 13.42
CA GLY A 157 -15.39 9.25 13.93
C GLY A 157 -14.57 10.19 13.03
N ASP A 158 -13.66 9.65 12.21
CA ASP A 158 -12.85 10.41 11.27
C ASP A 158 -13.60 10.75 9.96
N ALA A 159 -14.74 10.09 9.73
CA ALA A 159 -15.51 10.16 8.48
C ALA A 159 -15.91 11.58 8.05
N GLN A 160 -16.19 12.48 9.01
CA GLN A 160 -16.60 13.85 8.72
C GLN A 160 -15.49 14.71 8.11
N LYS A 161 -14.23 14.32 8.35
CA LYS A 161 -13.07 15.02 7.80
C LYS A 161 -12.61 14.40 6.49
N LEU A 162 -13.04 13.18 6.17
CA LEU A 162 -12.64 12.46 4.97
C LEU A 162 -13.28 13.08 3.74
N PHE A 163 -12.48 13.25 2.69
CA PHE A 163 -12.97 13.63 1.37
C PHE A 163 -12.40 12.78 0.27
N VAL A 164 -13.12 12.74 -0.85
CA VAL A 164 -12.65 12.22 -2.13
C VAL A 164 -12.57 13.36 -3.14
N ASN A 165 -11.45 13.47 -3.84
CA ASN A 165 -11.26 14.36 -4.98
C ASN A 165 -11.93 13.76 -6.21
N ILE A 166 -12.78 14.56 -6.85
CA ILE A 166 -13.51 14.21 -8.06
C ILE A 166 -12.71 14.69 -9.27
N SER A 167 -12.67 13.87 -10.32
CA SER A 167 -12.07 14.26 -11.60
C SER A 167 -12.84 15.42 -12.24
N ALA A 168 -12.17 16.21 -13.08
CA ALA A 168 -12.84 17.28 -13.83
C ALA A 168 -13.91 16.74 -14.80
N GLU A 169 -13.80 15.48 -15.23
CA GLU A 169 -14.73 14.86 -16.19
C GLU A 169 -16.05 14.41 -15.53
N ASP A 170 -16.00 14.13 -14.23
CA ASP A 170 -17.12 13.57 -13.45
C ASP A 170 -17.84 14.62 -12.59
N ILE A 171 -17.25 15.82 -12.41
CA ILE A 171 -17.72 16.80 -11.42
C ILE A 171 -19.17 17.23 -11.64
N ASP A 172 -19.59 17.45 -12.89
CA ASP A 172 -20.95 17.86 -13.22
C ASP A 172 -21.96 16.76 -12.88
N GLY A 173 -21.60 15.51 -13.16
CA GLY A 173 -22.45 14.36 -12.85
C GLY A 173 -22.54 14.11 -11.35
N VAL A 174 -21.42 14.18 -10.62
CA VAL A 174 -21.42 14.08 -9.16
C VAL A 174 -22.24 15.22 -8.53
N MET A 175 -22.14 16.44 -9.06
CA MET A 175 -22.95 17.58 -8.61
C MET A 175 -24.45 17.33 -8.85
N SER A 176 -24.81 16.76 -10.00
CA SER A 176 -26.21 16.45 -10.33
C SER A 176 -26.82 15.41 -9.39
N ILE A 177 -26.02 14.42 -8.95
CA ILE A 177 -26.40 13.40 -7.97
C ILE A 177 -26.49 14.03 -6.58
N SER A 178 -25.49 14.84 -6.17
CA SER A 178 -25.43 15.43 -4.84
C SER A 178 -26.53 16.45 -4.58
N LYS A 179 -26.87 17.27 -5.59
CA LYS A 179 -27.98 18.24 -5.54
C LYS A 179 -29.32 17.61 -5.92
N ALA A 180 -29.30 16.36 -6.37
CA ALA A 180 -30.45 15.61 -6.84
C ALA A 180 -31.30 16.33 -7.90
N GLU A 181 -30.64 17.10 -8.78
CA GLU A 181 -31.26 17.74 -9.95
C GLU A 181 -31.90 16.70 -10.89
N ILE A 182 -31.46 15.43 -10.82
CA ILE A 182 -31.94 14.33 -11.65
C ILE A 182 -33.07 13.52 -10.99
N HIS A 183 -33.29 13.66 -9.67
CA HIS A 183 -34.15 12.76 -8.92
C HIS A 183 -35.24 13.57 -8.20
N GLN A 184 -36.39 13.76 -8.85
CA GLN A 184 -37.56 14.41 -8.23
C GLN A 184 -38.09 13.56 -7.06
N GLY A 185 -37.98 14.01 -5.79
CA GLY A 185 -38.69 13.39 -4.64
C GLY A 185 -37.90 13.21 -3.33
N GLU A 186 -38.26 12.18 -2.55
CA GLU A 186 -37.73 11.86 -1.20
C GLU A 186 -36.20 11.61 -1.15
N PHE A 187 -35.58 11.24 -2.27
CA PHE A 187 -34.13 10.97 -2.34
C PHE A 187 -33.29 12.24 -2.39
N THR A 188 -33.87 13.37 -2.83
CA THR A 188 -33.20 14.68 -2.90
C THR A 188 -32.75 15.15 -1.52
N SER A 189 -33.61 15.00 -0.52
CA SER A 189 -33.27 15.35 0.87
C SER A 189 -32.27 14.36 1.47
N LEU A 190 -32.29 13.09 1.06
CA LEU A 190 -31.41 12.07 1.62
C LEU A 190 -29.94 12.27 1.19
N MET A 191 -29.65 12.56 -0.08
CA MET A 191 -28.25 12.73 -0.51
C MET A 191 -27.60 13.99 0.08
N THR A 192 -28.35 15.10 0.13
CA THR A 192 -27.89 16.36 0.74
C THR A 192 -27.71 16.25 2.26
N ASP A 193 -28.40 15.31 2.91
CA ASP A 193 -28.23 15.00 4.34
C ASP A 193 -26.95 14.21 4.66
N PHE A 194 -26.37 13.53 3.68
CA PHE A 194 -25.23 12.63 3.86
C PHE A 194 -23.97 13.09 3.16
N PHE A 195 -24.05 13.97 2.15
CA PHE A 195 -22.88 14.39 1.39
C PHE A 195 -22.87 15.89 1.12
N ILE A 196 -21.68 16.47 1.20
CA ILE A 196 -21.42 17.86 0.81
C ILE A 196 -20.38 17.86 -0.30
N LEU A 197 -20.65 18.61 -1.36
CA LEU A 197 -19.72 18.85 -2.46
C LEU A 197 -19.19 20.29 -2.36
N GLU A 198 -17.89 20.45 -2.14
CA GLU A 198 -17.23 21.75 -2.17
C GLU A 198 -16.13 21.75 -3.22
N ASN A 199 -16.25 22.62 -4.23
CA ASN A 199 -15.36 22.63 -5.40
C ASN A 199 -15.30 21.23 -6.04
N THR A 200 -14.15 20.57 -6.02
CA THR A 200 -13.93 19.21 -6.55
C THR A 200 -13.84 18.15 -5.44
N ARG A 201 -14.26 18.45 -4.22
CA ARG A 201 -14.16 17.55 -3.06
C ARG A 201 -15.54 17.15 -2.57
N LEU A 202 -15.76 15.84 -2.49
CA LEU A 202 -16.95 15.26 -1.88
C LEU A 202 -16.63 14.82 -0.45
N PHE A 203 -17.50 15.21 0.47
CA PHE A 203 -17.40 14.93 1.90
C PHE A 203 -18.57 14.07 2.36
N LEU A 204 -18.33 13.24 3.37
CA LEU A 204 -19.37 12.48 4.06
C LEU A 204 -19.80 13.23 5.33
N VAL A 205 -21.08 13.55 5.43
CA VAL A 205 -21.71 14.13 6.60
C VAL A 205 -22.24 13.02 7.48
N THR A 206 -21.55 12.72 8.59
CA THR A 206 -22.08 11.76 9.55
C THR A 206 -22.92 12.44 10.63
N LYS A 207 -24.14 11.95 10.86
CA LYS A 207 -24.98 12.29 12.03
C LYS A 207 -24.93 11.12 13.02
N LYS A 208 -25.27 11.34 14.29
CA LYS A 208 -25.31 10.26 15.29
C LYS A 208 -26.28 9.14 14.84
N GLY A 209 -25.79 7.90 14.75
CA GLY A 209 -26.58 6.71 14.41
C GLY A 209 -25.97 5.88 13.26
N ASN A 210 -26.52 4.69 13.00
CA ASN A 210 -26.08 3.84 11.88
C ASN A 210 -26.68 4.38 10.56
N GLN A 211 -25.91 5.23 9.88
CA GLN A 211 -26.31 5.82 8.60
C GLN A 211 -25.93 4.96 7.39
N HIS A 212 -25.03 3.97 7.56
CA HIS A 212 -24.52 3.17 6.45
C HIS A 212 -25.64 2.51 5.64
N ALA A 213 -26.63 1.89 6.32
CA ALA A 213 -27.76 1.25 5.65
C ALA A 213 -28.67 2.25 4.91
N ALA A 214 -28.88 3.45 5.47
CA ALA A 214 -29.71 4.48 4.86
C ALA A 214 -29.05 5.09 3.62
N ILE A 215 -27.74 5.37 3.71
CA ILE A 215 -26.95 5.85 2.57
C ILE A 215 -26.92 4.80 1.47
N LYS A 216 -26.63 3.54 1.81
CA LYS A 216 -26.63 2.41 0.87
C LYS A 216 -27.96 2.30 0.11
N LYS A 217 -29.08 2.32 0.84
CA LYS A 217 -30.42 2.25 0.25
C LYS A 217 -30.68 3.41 -0.71
N SER A 218 -30.19 4.61 -0.38
CA SER A 218 -30.34 5.80 -1.23
C SER A 218 -29.54 5.68 -2.52
N LEU A 219 -28.28 5.24 -2.44
CA LEU A 219 -27.45 4.99 -3.62
C LEU A 219 -28.00 3.86 -4.50
N ASP A 220 -28.49 2.77 -3.91
CA ASP A 220 -29.10 1.66 -4.64
C ASP A 220 -30.39 2.09 -5.36
N ALA A 221 -31.15 3.03 -4.79
CA ALA A 221 -32.34 3.59 -5.43
C ALA A 221 -31.98 4.52 -6.59
N ILE A 222 -30.95 5.37 -6.43
CA ILE A 222 -30.43 6.23 -7.49
C ILE A 222 -29.96 5.39 -8.68
N ASP A 223 -29.19 4.34 -8.42
CA ASP A 223 -28.71 3.41 -9.44
C ASP A 223 -29.87 2.79 -10.25
N GLN A 224 -30.94 2.37 -9.56
CA GLN A 224 -32.16 1.87 -10.22
C GLN A 224 -32.85 2.91 -11.09
N ILE A 225 -32.99 4.15 -10.59
CA ILE A 225 -33.63 5.25 -11.33
C ILE A 225 -32.83 5.58 -12.59
N GLU A 226 -31.51 5.67 -12.49
CA GLU A 226 -30.63 5.90 -13.64
C GLU A 226 -30.71 4.77 -14.65
N CYS A 227 -30.70 3.52 -14.18
CA CYS A 227 -30.87 2.35 -15.03
C CYS A 227 -32.20 2.39 -15.80
N GLU A 228 -33.29 2.72 -15.11
CA GLU A 228 -34.58 2.93 -15.75
C GLU A 228 -34.54 4.06 -16.78
N ARG A 229 -33.93 5.21 -16.45
CA ARG A 229 -33.82 6.38 -17.33
C ARG A 229 -33.09 6.02 -18.63
N PHE A 230 -31.91 5.42 -18.53
CA PHE A 230 -31.17 4.95 -19.70
C PHE A 230 -32.00 3.97 -20.51
N SER A 231 -32.55 2.93 -19.87
CA SER A 231 -33.30 1.92 -20.62
C SER A 231 -34.57 2.46 -21.29
N LYS A 232 -35.26 3.43 -20.69
CA LYS A 232 -36.46 4.09 -21.25
C LYS A 232 -36.08 4.95 -22.44
N GLN A 233 -35.02 5.77 -22.31
CA GLN A 233 -34.52 6.60 -23.39
C GLN A 233 -34.13 5.75 -24.59
N GLU A 234 -33.35 4.69 -24.37
CA GLU A 234 -32.90 3.81 -25.44
C GLU A 234 -34.05 3.06 -26.11
N LYS A 235 -35.06 2.61 -25.34
CA LYS A 235 -36.26 1.96 -25.91
C LYS A 235 -37.10 2.92 -26.74
N LEU A 236 -37.18 4.19 -26.34
CA LEU A 236 -37.92 5.23 -27.05
C LEU A 236 -37.24 5.56 -28.38
N GLU A 237 -35.93 5.75 -28.35
CA GLU A 237 -35.14 6.04 -29.56
C GLU A 237 -35.09 4.80 -30.48
N ARG A 238 -35.07 3.59 -29.90
CA ARG A 238 -34.80 2.33 -30.61
C ARG A 238 -35.62 1.15 -30.02
N PRO A 239 -36.75 0.80 -30.65
CA PRO A 239 -37.63 -0.26 -30.16
C PRO A 239 -36.96 -1.64 -29.98
N VAL A 240 -35.88 -1.94 -30.72
CA VAL A 240 -35.11 -3.20 -30.62
C VAL A 240 -34.56 -3.45 -29.20
N TYR A 241 -34.29 -2.39 -28.43
CA TYR A 241 -33.83 -2.52 -27.05
C TYR A 241 -34.96 -2.88 -26.06
N SER A 242 -36.21 -2.97 -26.51
CA SER A 242 -37.35 -3.44 -25.71
C SER A 242 -37.25 -4.93 -25.35
N GLU A 243 -36.45 -5.68 -26.10
CA GLU A 243 -36.17 -7.11 -25.85
C GLU A 243 -35.23 -7.31 -24.67
N ILE A 244 -34.44 -6.30 -24.30
CA ILE A 244 -33.56 -6.36 -23.14
C ILE A 244 -34.43 -6.33 -21.88
N ARG A 245 -34.29 -7.36 -21.04
CA ARG A 245 -35.07 -7.58 -19.81
C ARG A 245 -34.17 -8.13 -18.69
N GLY A 246 -34.73 -8.19 -17.48
CA GLY A 246 -34.05 -8.82 -16.34
C GLY A 246 -32.84 -8.04 -15.84
N PHE A 247 -32.93 -6.70 -15.85
CA PHE A 247 -31.95 -5.79 -15.25
C PHE A 247 -32.65 -4.93 -14.21
N LYS A 248 -31.89 -4.51 -13.19
CA LYS A 248 -32.38 -3.65 -12.10
C LYS A 248 -31.43 -2.48 -11.83
N TYR A 249 -30.12 -2.72 -11.97
CA TYR A 249 -29.07 -1.75 -11.72
C TYR A 249 -28.29 -1.47 -13.03
N LEU A 250 -27.59 -0.35 -13.07
CA LEU A 250 -26.74 0.06 -14.20
C LEU A 250 -25.79 -1.07 -14.61
N THR A 251 -25.14 -1.71 -13.64
CA THR A 251 -24.23 -2.83 -13.88
C THR A 251 -24.91 -3.98 -14.62
N THR A 252 -26.08 -4.41 -14.14
CA THR A 252 -26.84 -5.49 -14.78
C THR A 252 -27.34 -5.10 -16.18
N TYR A 253 -27.69 -3.84 -16.42
CA TYR A 253 -28.09 -3.38 -17.75
C TYR A 253 -26.90 -3.32 -18.70
N LYS A 254 -25.75 -2.84 -18.24
CA LYS A 254 -24.48 -2.84 -18.96
C LYS A 254 -24.08 -4.25 -19.38
N GLU A 255 -24.19 -5.23 -18.49
CA GLU A 255 -23.95 -6.64 -18.81
C GLU A 255 -24.85 -7.15 -19.95
N ARG A 256 -26.15 -6.83 -19.92
CA ARG A 256 -27.06 -7.19 -21.02
C ARG A 256 -26.70 -6.50 -22.34
N LEU A 257 -26.26 -5.25 -22.29
CA LEU A 257 -25.75 -4.54 -23.46
C LEU A 257 -24.49 -5.20 -24.02
N PHE A 258 -23.59 -5.69 -23.16
CA PHE A 258 -22.43 -6.48 -23.59
C PHE A 258 -22.84 -7.83 -24.21
N GLU A 259 -23.82 -8.54 -23.63
CA GLU A 259 -24.36 -9.77 -24.23
C GLU A 259 -24.94 -9.49 -25.64
N ARG A 260 -25.69 -8.40 -25.78
CA ARG A 260 -26.22 -7.95 -27.07
C ARG A 260 -25.08 -7.62 -28.03
N LEU A 261 -24.07 -6.86 -27.59
CA LEU A 261 -22.90 -6.49 -28.39
C LEU A 261 -22.20 -7.73 -28.96
N LYS A 262 -22.04 -8.80 -28.14
CA LYS A 262 -21.47 -10.08 -28.59
C LYS A 262 -22.32 -10.77 -29.66
N SER A 263 -23.63 -10.57 -29.65
CA SER A 263 -24.57 -11.16 -30.62
C SER A 263 -24.68 -10.38 -31.93
N VAL A 264 -24.16 -9.14 -32.00
CA VAL A 264 -24.19 -8.31 -33.22
C VAL A 264 -23.23 -8.90 -34.26
N LYS A 265 -23.78 -9.51 -35.32
CA LYS A 265 -23.00 -10.12 -36.41
C LYS A 265 -22.51 -9.08 -37.45
N THR A 266 -23.26 -8.00 -37.71
CA THR A 266 -22.87 -6.69 -38.30
C THR A 266 -24.15 -5.85 -38.51
N PRO A 267 -24.21 -4.57 -38.06
CA PRO A 267 -23.55 -3.42 -38.69
C PRO A 267 -22.65 -2.62 -37.72
N LYS A 268 -21.64 -1.89 -38.25
CA LYS A 268 -20.77 -0.99 -37.45
C LYS A 268 -21.56 -0.04 -36.55
N SER A 269 -22.70 0.46 -37.03
CA SER A 269 -23.52 1.45 -36.35
C SER A 269 -24.22 0.94 -35.08
N GLU A 270 -24.76 -0.29 -35.05
CA GLU A 270 -25.40 -0.84 -33.83
C GLU A 270 -24.33 -1.12 -32.76
N ALA A 271 -23.18 -1.66 -33.16
CA ALA A 271 -22.08 -1.91 -32.24
C ALA A 271 -21.49 -0.61 -31.66
N GLU A 272 -21.34 0.44 -32.49
CA GLU A 272 -20.91 1.77 -32.05
C GLU A 272 -21.92 2.40 -31.09
N GLN A 273 -23.21 2.24 -31.34
CA GLN A 273 -24.28 2.73 -30.45
C GLN A 273 -24.27 2.02 -29.10
N ILE A 274 -24.21 0.69 -29.10
CA ILE A 274 -24.14 -0.08 -27.85
C ILE A 274 -22.91 0.33 -27.04
N LYS A 275 -21.74 0.49 -27.69
CA LYS A 275 -20.53 1.01 -27.04
C LYS A 275 -20.72 2.41 -26.48
N PHE A 276 -21.38 3.29 -27.22
CA PHE A 276 -21.70 4.64 -26.74
C PHE A 276 -22.56 4.60 -25.48
N ILE A 277 -23.64 3.80 -25.48
CA ILE A 277 -24.54 3.63 -24.31
C ILE A 277 -23.76 3.05 -23.12
N ILE A 278 -22.95 2.01 -23.35
CA ILE A 278 -22.08 1.44 -22.32
C ILE A 278 -21.16 2.51 -21.74
N GLY A 279 -20.53 3.35 -22.56
CA GLY A 279 -19.69 4.45 -22.09
C GLY A 279 -20.44 5.47 -21.24
N GLN A 280 -21.70 5.79 -21.58
CA GLN A 280 -22.55 6.67 -20.74
C GLN A 280 -22.89 6.01 -19.39
N ILE A 281 -23.17 4.70 -19.39
CA ILE A 281 -23.43 3.94 -18.17
C ILE A 281 -22.16 3.87 -17.30
N GLU A 282 -21.01 3.57 -17.89
CA GLU A 282 -19.72 3.52 -17.17
C GLU A 282 -19.36 4.87 -16.56
N LYS A 283 -19.62 5.97 -17.28
CA LYS A 283 -19.49 7.32 -16.71
C LYS A 283 -20.38 7.51 -15.49
N ARG A 284 -21.66 7.12 -15.56
CA ARG A 284 -22.60 7.24 -14.43
C ARG A 284 -22.21 6.35 -13.25
N GLU A 285 -21.70 5.15 -13.52
CA GLU A 285 -21.17 4.26 -12.47
C GLU A 285 -19.92 4.85 -11.80
N ALA A 286 -19.03 5.49 -12.57
CA ALA A 286 -17.87 6.19 -12.05
C ALA A 286 -18.29 7.36 -11.14
N GLU A 287 -19.27 8.16 -11.56
CA GLU A 287 -19.86 9.25 -10.75
C GLU A 287 -20.44 8.71 -9.43
N LEU A 288 -21.16 7.59 -9.45
CA LEU A 288 -21.69 6.94 -8.24
C LEU A 288 -20.60 6.33 -7.34
N SER A 289 -19.46 5.91 -7.92
CA SER A 289 -18.38 5.27 -7.18
C SER A 289 -17.78 6.18 -6.11
N TYR A 290 -17.70 7.50 -6.36
CA TYR A 290 -17.17 8.47 -5.38
C TYR A 290 -17.94 8.44 -4.05
N PHE A 291 -19.27 8.30 -4.11
CA PHE A 291 -20.12 8.20 -2.92
C PHE A 291 -19.92 6.86 -2.19
N ARG A 292 -19.85 5.77 -2.97
CA ARG A 292 -19.67 4.41 -2.43
C ARG A 292 -18.30 4.24 -1.77
N GLU A 293 -17.25 4.83 -2.34
CA GLU A 293 -15.91 4.82 -1.76
C GLU A 293 -15.88 5.49 -0.40
N LEU A 294 -16.49 6.68 -0.25
CA LEU A 294 -16.56 7.36 1.05
C LEU A 294 -17.29 6.54 2.12
N MET A 295 -18.27 5.71 1.73
CA MET A 295 -18.97 4.84 2.68
C MET A 295 -18.06 3.75 3.28
N ALA A 296 -16.94 3.41 2.67
CA ALA A 296 -16.04 2.36 3.18
C ALA A 296 -15.52 2.66 4.60
N VAL A 297 -15.49 3.93 5.02
CA VAL A 297 -15.13 4.31 6.40
C VAL A 297 -16.22 3.96 7.43
N LEU A 298 -17.44 3.67 6.97
CA LEU A 298 -18.60 3.33 7.81
C LEU A 298 -18.83 1.83 7.96
N ASP A 299 -18.28 0.98 7.07
CA ASP A 299 -18.40 -0.48 7.18
C ASP A 299 -17.14 -1.05 7.86
N SER A 300 -17.31 -1.61 9.05
CA SER A 300 -16.20 -2.20 9.82
C SER A 300 -15.56 -3.42 9.12
N ARG A 301 -16.30 -4.07 8.20
CA ARG A 301 -15.82 -5.23 7.44
C ARG A 301 -15.03 -4.85 6.20
N ASP A 302 -15.06 -3.58 5.81
CA ASP A 302 -14.28 -3.07 4.68
C ASP A 302 -12.81 -2.86 5.10
N TYR A 303 -11.90 -2.87 4.11
CA TYR A 303 -10.52 -2.43 4.30
C TYR A 303 -10.48 -0.99 4.80
N GLY A 304 -11.47 -0.18 4.42
CA GLY A 304 -11.66 1.19 4.88
C GLY A 304 -10.50 2.10 4.47
N PHE A 305 -10.39 3.23 5.16
CA PHE A 305 -9.36 4.23 4.87
C PHE A 305 -8.20 4.14 5.86
N TRP A 306 -7.00 4.45 5.38
CA TRP A 306 -5.78 4.49 6.16
C TRP A 306 -5.08 5.81 5.94
N TYR A 307 -4.66 6.44 7.03
CA TYR A 307 -3.95 7.71 7.02
C TYR A 307 -2.47 7.51 7.35
N ALA A 308 -1.59 8.13 6.56
CA ALA A 308 -0.16 8.06 6.74
C ALA A 308 0.37 9.15 7.68
N GLU A 309 0.81 8.77 8.87
CA GLU A 309 1.54 9.65 9.77
C GLU A 309 3.03 9.62 9.43
N ASN A 310 3.50 10.71 8.83
CA ASN A 310 4.92 10.87 8.50
C ASN A 310 5.76 11.04 9.77
N PHE A 311 6.91 10.37 9.82
CA PHE A 311 7.90 10.58 10.88
C PHE A 311 9.29 10.75 10.28
N SER A 312 10.13 11.50 10.98
CA SER A 312 11.56 11.64 10.68
C SER A 312 12.31 11.93 11.98
N LYS A 313 13.31 11.11 12.29
CA LYS A 313 14.11 11.22 13.50
C LYS A 313 15.59 11.06 13.20
N GLU A 314 16.38 12.02 13.65
CA GLU A 314 17.84 11.87 13.67
C GLU A 314 18.26 11.08 14.91
N ILE A 315 19.19 10.16 14.71
CA ILE A 315 19.67 9.25 15.75
C ILE A 315 20.96 9.80 16.30
N ASP A 316 20.99 10.02 17.61
CA ASP A 316 22.20 10.42 18.28
C ASP A 316 23.13 9.21 18.44
N LEU A 317 24.27 9.29 17.77
CA LEU A 317 25.30 8.25 17.77
C LEU A 317 26.49 8.62 18.66
N SER A 318 26.52 9.80 19.28
CA SER A 318 27.71 10.33 19.94
C SER A 318 28.23 9.45 21.09
N ALA A 319 27.33 8.71 21.73
CA ALA A 319 27.64 7.79 22.83
C ALA A 319 28.04 6.38 22.36
N ILE A 320 28.01 6.10 21.06
CA ILE A 320 28.27 4.77 20.52
C ILE A 320 29.75 4.63 20.18
N ASP A 321 30.39 3.62 20.76
CA ASP A 321 31.76 3.29 20.46
C ASP A 321 31.86 2.31 19.28
N PHE A 322 32.28 2.80 18.11
CA PHE A 322 32.50 2.01 16.90
C PHE A 322 33.93 1.44 16.80
N SER A 323 34.82 1.73 17.74
CA SER A 323 36.20 1.27 17.69
C SER A 323 36.27 -0.26 17.75
N LEU A 324 37.05 -0.84 16.85
CA LEU A 324 37.23 -2.29 16.75
C LEU A 324 38.26 -2.84 17.75
N SER A 325 39.02 -1.98 18.44
CA SER A 325 40.15 -2.39 19.29
C SER A 325 40.97 -3.53 18.66
N SER A 326 41.35 -4.57 19.40
CA SER A 326 42.07 -5.74 18.89
C SER A 326 41.17 -6.80 18.23
N VAL A 327 39.88 -6.51 18.04
CA VAL A 327 38.87 -7.46 17.54
C VAL A 327 38.55 -7.18 16.08
N GLN A 328 38.33 -8.22 15.28
CA GLN A 328 38.02 -8.06 13.84
C GLN A 328 36.55 -7.70 13.57
N LYS A 329 35.68 -7.93 14.56
CA LYS A 329 34.23 -7.72 14.49
C LYS A 329 33.71 -7.25 15.86
N LYS A 330 32.84 -6.25 15.85
CA LYS A 330 32.12 -5.74 17.04
C LYS A 330 30.65 -5.59 16.73
N SER A 331 29.79 -6.14 17.60
CA SER A 331 28.35 -5.98 17.53
C SER A 331 27.89 -5.01 18.62
N ILE A 332 27.12 -4.00 18.23
CA ILE A 332 26.57 -2.96 19.10
C ILE A 332 25.07 -3.19 19.15
N LEU A 333 24.60 -3.68 20.30
CA LEU A 333 23.21 -4.07 20.50
C LEU A 333 22.42 -2.93 21.16
N ASN A 334 21.14 -2.84 20.81
CA ASN A 334 20.22 -1.84 21.34
C ASN A 334 20.01 -1.93 22.86
N LYS A 335 20.04 -3.14 23.44
CA LYS A 335 19.91 -3.33 24.89
C LYS A 335 21.00 -2.62 25.71
N ASP A 336 22.18 -2.47 25.11
CA ASP A 336 23.36 -1.89 25.75
C ASP A 336 23.48 -0.39 25.44
N ASN A 337 22.67 0.12 24.51
CA ASN A 337 22.77 1.48 23.97
C ASN A 337 21.36 2.10 23.84
N PRO A 338 20.89 2.86 24.84
CA PRO A 338 19.55 3.43 24.85
C PRO A 338 19.24 4.35 23.66
N SER A 339 20.23 5.04 23.10
CA SER A 339 20.05 5.97 21.97
C SER A 339 19.57 5.28 20.68
N ILE A 340 19.78 3.96 20.56
CA ILE A 340 19.42 3.14 19.41
C ILE A 340 18.35 2.09 19.72
N SER A 341 17.79 2.15 20.94
CA SER A 341 16.65 1.36 21.38
C SER A 341 15.35 2.13 21.19
N GLN A 342 14.31 1.46 20.68
CA GLN A 342 12.99 2.07 20.46
C GLN A 342 13.06 3.45 19.79
N VAL A 343 13.96 3.55 18.81
CA VAL A 343 14.25 4.74 18.02
C VAL A 343 12.95 5.36 17.51
N ILE A 344 12.04 4.53 17.02
CA ILE A 344 10.65 4.92 16.78
C ILE A 344 9.78 4.16 17.77
N LYS A 345 8.85 4.89 18.37
CA LYS A 345 7.80 4.35 19.23
C LYS A 345 6.47 4.87 18.72
N TYR A 346 5.53 3.95 18.53
CA TYR A 346 4.16 4.29 18.20
C TYR A 346 3.23 3.49 19.09
N ASP A 347 2.39 4.19 19.84
CA ASP A 347 1.38 3.59 20.71
C ASP A 347 0.05 3.57 19.95
N PHE A 348 -0.63 2.43 19.92
CA PHE A 348 -1.92 2.27 19.25
C PHE A 348 -2.90 1.49 20.12
N GLU A 349 -4.17 1.84 19.98
CA GLU A 349 -5.27 1.13 20.63
C GLU A 349 -5.79 0.07 19.67
N GLU A 350 -5.72 -1.20 20.07
CA GLU A 350 -6.44 -2.24 19.34
C GLU A 350 -7.94 -2.16 19.68
N PRO A 351 -8.83 -2.24 18.68
CA PRO A 351 -10.23 -2.47 18.96
C PRO A 351 -10.38 -3.81 19.69
N VAL A 352 -11.25 -3.84 20.70
CA VAL A 352 -11.66 -5.10 21.32
C VAL A 352 -12.37 -5.92 20.23
N GLU A 353 -11.84 -7.09 19.88
CA GLU A 353 -12.59 -8.05 19.07
C GLU A 353 -13.86 -8.41 19.86
N GLU A 354 -15.01 -7.96 19.37
CA GLU A 354 -16.30 -8.51 19.78
C GLU A 354 -16.39 -9.90 19.15
N ASP A 355 -15.76 -10.89 19.78
CA ASP A 355 -16.07 -12.29 19.52
C ASP A 355 -17.58 -12.45 19.70
N GLY A 356 -18.26 -12.85 18.63
CA GLY A 356 -19.71 -12.99 18.52
C GLY A 356 -20.27 -14.08 19.43
N ILE A 357 -20.26 -13.83 20.73
CA ILE A 357 -21.02 -14.57 21.73
C ILE A 357 -21.85 -13.55 22.48
N GLU A 358 -23.13 -13.47 22.13
CA GLU A 358 -24.18 -12.91 22.97
C GLU A 358 -24.16 -13.64 24.31
N ASN A 359 -23.45 -13.08 25.28
CA ASN A 359 -23.64 -13.40 26.69
C ASN A 359 -23.65 -12.09 27.47
N ASP A 360 -24.72 -11.92 28.24
CA ASP A 360 -25.23 -10.70 28.89
C ASP A 360 -24.31 -10.00 29.92
N ASP A 361 -23.03 -10.32 29.99
CA ASP A 361 -22.10 -9.68 30.91
C ASP A 361 -21.21 -8.65 30.19
N LYS A 362 -21.74 -7.43 30.03
CA LYS A 362 -20.97 -6.23 29.68
C LYS A 362 -19.99 -5.85 30.80
N LYS A 363 -18.93 -6.63 30.98
CA LYS A 363 -17.68 -6.09 31.53
C LYS A 363 -17.00 -5.34 30.41
N ALA A 364 -16.96 -4.01 30.52
CA ALA A 364 -16.17 -3.14 29.65
C ALA A 364 -14.72 -3.64 29.64
N ARG A 365 -14.34 -4.41 28.62
CA ARG A 365 -12.94 -4.78 28.38
C ARG A 365 -12.25 -3.50 27.92
N GLN A 366 -11.34 -2.99 28.73
CA GLN A 366 -10.56 -1.80 28.41
C GLN A 366 -9.75 -2.04 27.12
N ALA A 367 -9.69 -1.00 26.27
CA ALA A 367 -8.81 -1.00 25.11
C ALA A 367 -7.37 -1.31 25.56
N VAL A 368 -6.74 -2.30 24.94
CA VAL A 368 -5.34 -2.63 25.21
C VAL A 368 -4.48 -1.72 24.35
N THR A 369 -3.70 -0.85 25.00
CA THR A 369 -2.67 -0.08 24.31
C THR A 369 -1.52 -1.02 23.94
N ARG A 370 -1.27 -1.18 22.64
CA ARG A 370 -0.09 -1.88 22.12
C ARG A 370 0.94 -0.87 21.64
N GLN A 371 2.20 -1.32 21.61
CA GLN A 371 3.33 -0.51 21.21
C GLN A 371 4.03 -1.17 20.03
N ALA A 372 4.18 -0.44 18.93
CA ALA A 372 5.10 -0.80 17.85
C ALA A 372 6.41 -0.02 18.05
N SER A 373 7.55 -0.71 17.95
CA SER A 373 8.85 -0.05 18.06
C SER A 373 9.86 -0.49 17.03
N LEU A 374 10.72 0.44 16.62
CA LEU A 374 11.85 0.19 15.75
C LEU A 374 13.14 0.39 16.54
N SER A 375 13.99 -0.64 16.58
CA SER A 375 15.31 -0.56 17.19
C SER A 375 16.40 -0.83 16.15
N LEU A 376 17.60 -0.33 16.42
CA LEU A 376 18.76 -0.50 15.55
C LEU A 376 19.85 -1.27 16.28
N CYS A 377 20.57 -2.10 15.54
CA CYS A 377 21.82 -2.70 15.96
C CYS A 377 22.89 -2.35 14.91
N PHE A 378 24.13 -2.22 15.35
CA PHE A 378 25.25 -2.00 14.45
C PHE A 378 26.23 -3.15 14.52
N GLN A 379 26.91 -3.42 13.41
CA GLN A 379 28.05 -4.32 13.39
C GLN A 379 29.18 -3.65 12.61
N VAL A 380 30.34 -3.54 13.24
CA VAL A 380 31.57 -3.07 12.61
C VAL A 380 32.44 -4.28 12.32
N THR A 381 33.05 -4.31 11.13
CA THR A 381 33.88 -5.43 10.67
C THR A 381 35.04 -4.93 9.84
N LYS A 382 36.26 -5.44 10.08
CA LYS A 382 37.44 -5.12 9.26
C LYS A 382 37.57 -6.09 8.09
N ASP A 383 38.00 -5.62 6.92
CA ASP A 383 38.36 -6.51 5.82
C ASP A 383 39.70 -7.20 6.10
N THR A 384 39.69 -8.51 6.32
CA THR A 384 40.90 -9.29 6.64
C THR A 384 41.42 -10.10 5.46
N ARG A 385 40.81 -9.96 4.27
CA ARG A 385 41.19 -10.77 3.08
C ARG A 385 42.57 -10.42 2.53
N LYS A 386 43.11 -9.23 2.81
CA LYS A 386 44.49 -8.81 2.48
C LYS A 386 45.05 -7.96 3.61
N GLU A 387 46.32 -8.15 3.98
CA GLU A 387 46.99 -7.36 5.04
C GLU A 387 47.06 -5.86 4.74
N SER A 388 47.09 -5.49 3.45
CA SER A 388 47.06 -4.09 3.00
C SER A 388 45.66 -3.46 3.02
N ASN A 389 44.62 -4.24 3.32
CA ASN A 389 43.24 -3.75 3.25
C ASN A 389 42.88 -3.01 4.54
N THR A 390 42.71 -1.70 4.43
CA THR A 390 42.32 -0.81 5.55
C THR A 390 40.81 -0.59 5.60
N LYS A 391 40.04 -1.29 4.77
CA LYS A 391 38.59 -1.10 4.66
C LYS A 391 37.86 -1.60 5.88
N THR A 392 36.90 -0.80 6.33
CA THR A 392 35.99 -1.16 7.41
C THR A 392 34.56 -1.16 6.87
N TYR A 393 33.79 -2.17 7.27
CA TYR A 393 32.39 -2.31 6.91
C TYR A 393 31.52 -2.04 8.13
N LEU A 394 30.57 -1.12 7.96
CA LEU A 394 29.52 -0.86 8.92
C LEU A 394 28.22 -1.49 8.41
N LYS A 395 27.65 -2.42 9.18
CA LYS A 395 26.30 -2.95 8.96
C LYS A 395 25.35 -2.30 9.94
N ILE A 396 24.27 -1.73 9.43
CA ILE A 396 23.14 -1.21 10.21
C ILE A 396 22.03 -2.23 10.07
N LEU A 397 21.64 -2.87 11.17
CA LEU A 397 20.62 -3.91 11.23
C LEU A 397 19.39 -3.34 11.92
N LYS A 398 18.23 -3.42 11.26
CA LYS A 398 16.95 -3.09 11.88
C LYS A 398 16.35 -4.31 12.54
N PHE A 399 15.84 -4.12 13.76
CA PHE A 399 14.92 -5.05 14.42
C PHE A 399 13.57 -4.36 14.65
N ARG A 400 12.49 -5.00 14.22
CA ARG A 400 11.12 -4.63 14.61
C ARG A 400 10.73 -5.47 15.83
N LYS A 401 10.21 -4.83 16.88
CA LYS A 401 9.56 -5.48 18.01
C LYS A 401 8.12 -5.03 18.12
#